data_AF-A0A815JI41-F1
#
_entry.id   AF-A0A815JI41-F1
#
_cell.length_a   1.000
_cell.length_b   1.000
_cell.length_c   1.000
_cell.angle_alpha   90.00
_cell.angle_beta   90.00
_cell.angle_gamma   90.00
#
_symmetry.space_group_name_H-M   'P 1'
#
loop_
_entity.id
_entity.type
_entity.pdbx_description
1 polymer ?
#
loop_
_entity_poly.entity_id
_entity_poly.type
_entity_poly.pdbx_seq_one_letter_code
_entity_poly.pdbx_strand_id
1 'polypeptide(L)'
;MGEIRGNQPENGRMKYNTSTRRLPGFEYNSSGTIIITYSFPNGIQNESHPNPGKPYYGTNREAFLPDNSDGRHVLKLLEKAFQLRQIFTVGQSRTTGYDNVVTWK
;
A
#
# COMPACT_ATOMS: atom_id res chain seq x y z
N MET A 1 6.53 -14.18 -20.47
CA MET A 1 7.02 -14.60 -19.13
C MET A 1 6.05 -14.03 -18.11
N GLY A 2 5.46 -14.88 -17.27
CA GLY A 2 4.32 -14.51 -16.42
C GLY A 2 4.69 -13.45 -15.39
N GLU A 3 3.84 -12.43 -15.24
CA GLU A 3 4.01 -11.43 -14.19
C GLU A 3 3.89 -12.13 -12.82
N ILE A 4 4.93 -12.03 -12.00
CA ILE A 4 4.96 -12.61 -10.65
C ILE A 4 4.00 -11.81 -9.78
N ARG A 5 2.78 -12.33 -9.60
CA ARG A 5 1.75 -11.76 -8.73
C ARG A 5 2.11 -12.04 -7.26
N GLY A 6 2.01 -11.03 -6.40
CA GLY A 6 2.24 -11.19 -4.97
C GLY A 6 1.00 -11.71 -4.22
N ASN A 7 1.11 -11.77 -2.90
CA ASN A 7 0.08 -12.31 -2.00
C ASN A 7 -0.66 -11.23 -1.19
N GLN A 8 -0.57 -9.94 -1.53
CA GLN A 8 -1.41 -8.90 -0.93
C GLN A 8 -2.89 -9.33 -0.88
N PRO A 9 -3.66 -9.09 0.19
CA PRO A 9 -5.09 -9.45 0.23
C PRO A 9 -5.92 -8.76 -0.87
N GLU A 10 -6.84 -9.51 -1.50
CA GLU A 10 -7.60 -9.02 -2.67
C GLU A 10 -8.71 -8.03 -2.32
N ASN A 11 -9.17 -8.04 -1.07
CA ASN A 11 -10.16 -7.10 -0.53
C ASN A 11 -9.57 -5.71 -0.20
N GLY A 12 -8.29 -5.49 -0.50
CA GLY A 12 -7.64 -4.20 -0.36
C GLY A 12 -8.09 -3.18 -1.39
N ARG A 13 -8.13 -1.91 -1.00
CA ARG A 13 -8.37 -0.76 -1.88
C ARG A 13 -7.22 0.23 -1.80
N MET A 14 -6.81 0.73 -2.96
CA MET A 14 -5.92 1.88 -3.13
C MET A 14 -6.73 3.02 -3.74
N LYS A 15 -6.62 4.21 -3.17
CA LYS A 15 -7.16 5.47 -3.73
C LYS A 15 -6.11 6.56 -3.56
N TYR A 16 -6.21 7.64 -4.33
CA TYR A 16 -5.44 8.84 -4.06
C TYR A 16 -6.28 10.09 -4.25
N ASN A 17 -5.86 11.17 -3.60
CA ASN A 17 -6.32 12.53 -3.84
C ASN A 17 -5.12 13.49 -3.88
N THR A 18 -5.38 14.78 -4.16
CA THR A 18 -4.36 15.82 -4.11
C THR A 18 -4.75 16.89 -3.10
N SER A 19 -3.74 17.45 -2.44
CA SER A 19 -3.85 18.58 -1.52
C SER A 19 -2.93 19.70 -1.99
N THR A 20 -3.33 20.95 -1.78
CA THR A 20 -2.49 22.13 -2.08
C THR A 20 -1.33 22.32 -1.09
N ARG A 21 -1.33 21.58 0.03
CA ARG A 21 -0.20 21.59 0.98
C ARG A 21 1.00 20.91 0.34
N ARG A 22 2.17 21.52 0.45
CA ARG A 22 3.43 20.98 -0.07
C ARG A 22 4.17 20.21 1.02
N LEU A 23 4.88 19.16 0.63
CA LEU A 23 5.75 18.41 1.53
C LEU A 23 7.03 19.21 1.82
N PRO A 24 7.61 19.06 3.03
CA PRO A 24 8.92 19.61 3.33
C PRO A 24 9.98 19.17 2.30
N GLY A 25 10.72 20.13 1.74
CA GLY A 25 11.72 19.90 0.69
C GLY A 25 11.18 19.92 -0.74
N PHE A 26 9.87 20.15 -0.93
CA PHE A 26 9.22 20.24 -2.24
C PHE A 26 8.42 21.54 -2.43
N GLU A 27 8.75 22.58 -1.66
CA GLU A 27 8.01 23.85 -1.61
C GLU A 27 8.00 24.61 -2.94
N TYR A 28 9.06 24.44 -3.74
CA TYR A 28 9.27 25.20 -4.99
C TYR A 28 9.14 24.36 -6.26
N ASN A 29 9.05 23.03 -6.14
CA ASN A 29 9.06 22.09 -7.28
C ASN A 29 7.86 21.13 -7.29
N SER A 30 6.81 21.44 -6.51
CA SER A 30 5.55 20.70 -6.50
C SER A 30 4.34 21.64 -6.41
N SER A 31 3.21 21.18 -6.97
CA SER A 31 1.94 21.89 -6.88
C SER A 31 1.18 21.60 -5.57
N GLY A 32 1.70 20.67 -4.76
CA GLY A 32 1.01 20.15 -3.59
C GLY A 32 1.51 18.76 -3.19
N THR A 33 0.62 17.98 -2.60
CA THR A 33 0.89 16.60 -2.15
C THR A 33 -0.16 15.66 -2.72
N ILE A 34 0.28 14.53 -3.26
CA ILE A 34 -0.56 13.38 -3.57
C ILE A 34 -0.66 12.54 -2.29
N ILE A 35 -1.89 12.32 -1.82
CA ILE A 35 -2.17 11.50 -0.64
C ILE A 35 -2.74 10.18 -1.14
N ILE A 36 -2.03 9.08 -0.91
CA ILE A 36 -2.46 7.74 -1.28
C ILE A 36 -3.01 7.07 -0.02
N THR A 37 -4.26 6.60 -0.08
CA THR A 37 -4.90 5.85 0.99
C THR A 37 -5.00 4.38 0.59
N TYR A 38 -4.39 3.52 1.40
CA TYR A 38 -4.55 2.07 1.34
C TYR A 38 -5.47 1.62 2.47
N SER A 39 -6.49 0.84 2.14
CA SER A 39 -7.45 0.30 3.10
C SER A 39 -7.64 -1.19 2.88
N PHE A 40 -7.38 -1.96 3.93
CA PHE A 40 -7.59 -3.40 3.98
C PHE A 40 -8.54 -3.70 5.15
N PRO A 41 -9.71 -4.30 4.91
CA PRO A 41 -10.52 -4.82 6.00
C PRO A 41 -9.90 -6.10 6.57
N ASN A 42 -10.40 -6.53 7.74
CA ASN A 42 -10.08 -7.86 8.26
C ASN A 42 -10.53 -8.94 7.27
N GLY A 43 -9.90 -10.11 7.33
CA GLY A 43 -10.26 -11.23 6.46
C GLY A 43 -9.67 -12.55 6.91
N ILE A 44 -9.72 -13.54 6.02
CA ILE A 44 -9.19 -14.88 6.23
C ILE A 44 -7.97 -15.11 5.34
N GLN A 45 -6.95 -15.75 5.88
CA GLN A 45 -5.74 -16.09 5.16
C GLN A 45 -5.99 -17.18 4.11
N ASN A 46 -5.52 -16.96 2.88
CA ASN A 46 -5.56 -17.95 1.80
C ASN A 46 -4.28 -18.81 1.82
N GLU A 47 -4.20 -19.76 0.89
CA GLU A 47 -3.06 -20.68 0.74
C GLU A 47 -1.70 -20.00 0.48
N SER A 48 -1.68 -18.73 0.06
CA SER A 48 -0.44 -17.98 -0.17
C SER A 48 0.05 -17.21 1.06
N HIS A 49 -0.66 -17.28 2.19
CA HIS A 49 -0.32 -16.62 3.45
C HIS A 49 0.28 -17.60 4.47
N PRO A 50 0.96 -17.10 5.53
CA PRO A 50 1.66 -17.94 6.50
C PRO A 50 0.78 -18.92 7.28
N ASN A 51 -0.49 -18.59 7.53
CA ASN A 51 -1.42 -19.42 8.27
C ASN A 51 -2.78 -19.55 7.55
N PRO A 52 -2.89 -20.37 6.48
CA PRO A 52 -4.16 -20.53 5.75
C PRO A 52 -5.34 -20.87 6.66
N GLY A 53 -6.51 -20.29 6.37
CA GLY A 53 -7.74 -20.47 7.17
C GLY A 53 -7.81 -19.66 8.46
N LYS A 54 -6.70 -19.11 8.96
CA LYS A 54 -6.72 -18.21 10.14
C LYS A 54 -7.17 -16.80 9.77
N PRO A 55 -7.83 -16.06 10.68
CA PRO A 55 -8.10 -14.65 10.46
C PRO A 55 -6.81 -13.83 10.38
N TYR A 56 -6.87 -12.69 9.69
CA TYR A 56 -5.90 -11.63 9.78
C TYR A 56 -6.58 -10.28 10.07
N TYR A 57 -5.85 -9.38 10.71
CA TYR A 57 -6.29 -8.01 10.94
C TYR A 57 -5.86 -7.10 9.79
N GLY A 58 -6.82 -6.36 9.27
CA GLY A 58 -6.65 -5.37 8.22
C GLY A 58 -5.90 -4.13 8.69
N THR A 59 -5.80 -3.13 7.83
CA THR A 59 -5.10 -1.89 8.14
C THR A 59 -5.56 -0.72 7.28
N ASN A 60 -5.35 0.50 7.78
CA ASN A 60 -5.45 1.72 7.00
C ASN A 60 -4.10 2.44 7.06
N ARG A 61 -3.61 2.85 5.89
CA ARG A 61 -2.30 3.52 5.73
C ARG A 61 -2.43 4.67 4.74
N GLU A 62 -1.70 5.73 5.04
CA GLU A 62 -1.50 6.83 4.11
C GLU A 62 -0.03 6.87 3.71
N ALA A 63 0.20 7.21 2.44
CA ALA A 63 1.51 7.51 1.90
C ALA A 63 1.43 8.86 1.15
N PHE A 64 2.53 9.61 1.16
CA PHE A 64 2.58 10.96 0.64
C PHE A 64 3.66 11.06 -0.44
N LEU A 65 3.29 11.61 -1.59
CA LEU A 65 4.23 11.95 -2.66
C LEU A 65 4.09 13.43 -2.99
N PRO A 66 5.16 14.12 -3.43
CA PRO A 66 5.03 15.46 -3.97
C PRO A 66 4.16 15.42 -5.23
N ASP A 67 3.29 16.41 -5.41
CA ASP A 67 2.53 16.54 -6.66
C ASP A 67 3.37 17.23 -7.74
N ASN A 68 4.30 16.46 -8.31
CA ASN A 68 5.16 16.84 -9.44
C ASN A 68 5.33 15.65 -10.42
N SER A 69 6.17 15.82 -11.45
CA SER A 69 6.39 14.77 -12.48
C SER A 69 6.83 13.44 -11.87
N ASP A 70 7.79 13.50 -10.94
CA ASP A 70 8.43 12.31 -10.37
C ASP A 70 7.47 11.61 -9.40
N GLY A 71 6.77 12.38 -8.56
CA GLY A 71 5.73 11.83 -7.68
C GLY A 71 4.59 11.18 -8.45
N ARG A 72 4.16 11.78 -9.57
CA ARG A 72 3.14 11.16 -10.46
C ARG A 72 3.66 9.93 -11.19
N HIS A 73 4.96 9.87 -11.50
CA HIS A 73 5.57 8.65 -12.06
C HIS A 73 5.58 7.52 -11.02
N VAL A 74 6.02 7.82 -9.79
CA VAL A 74 5.99 6.87 -8.67
C VAL A 74 4.57 6.39 -8.37
N LEU A 75 3.57 7.28 -8.38
CA LEU A 75 2.16 6.91 -8.20
C LEU A 75 1.74 5.81 -9.20
N LYS A 76 2.03 5.97 -10.49
CA LYS A 76 1.69 4.97 -11.52
C LYS A 76 2.35 3.62 -11.28
N LEU A 77 3.60 3.63 -10.81
CA LEU A 77 4.31 2.40 -10.45
C LEU A 77 3.69 1.72 -9.24
N LEU A 78 3.29 2.49 -8.22
CA LEU A 78 2.59 1.97 -7.06
C LEU A 78 1.21 1.41 -7.41
N GLU A 79 0.45 2.07 -8.29
CA GLU A 79 -0.82 1.55 -8.81
C GLU A 79 -0.61 0.20 -9.52
N LYS A 80 0.41 0.09 -10.38
CA LYS A 80 0.76 -1.17 -11.05
C LYS A 80 1.17 -2.25 -10.05
N ALA A 81 2.04 -1.93 -9.10
CA ALA A 81 2.47 -2.87 -8.07
C ALA A 81 1.30 -3.31 -7.16
N PHE A 82 0.35 -2.42 -6.87
CA PHE A 82 -0.86 -2.76 -6.13
C PHE A 82 -1.76 -3.73 -6.91
N GLN A 83 -1.95 -3.50 -8.22
CA GLN A 83 -2.67 -4.43 -9.11
C GLN A 83 -2.01 -5.81 -9.17
N LEU A 84 -0.67 -5.83 -9.20
CA LEU A 84 0.14 -7.05 -9.14
C LEU A 84 0.22 -7.66 -7.73
N ARG A 85 -0.48 -7.10 -6.73
CA ARG A 85 -0.54 -7.60 -5.34
C ARG A 85 0.83 -7.60 -4.63
N GLN A 86 1.68 -6.61 -4.92
CA GLN A 86 3.07 -6.56 -4.46
C GLN A 86 3.36 -5.55 -3.35
N ILE A 87 2.43 -4.65 -2.99
CA ILE A 87 2.70 -3.58 -2.00
C ILE A 87 2.61 -4.10 -0.55
N PHE A 88 1.64 -4.98 -0.28
CA PHE A 88 1.40 -5.51 1.05
C PHE A 88 1.46 -7.04 1.07
N THR A 89 1.52 -7.60 2.28
CA THR A 89 1.38 -9.03 2.55
C THR A 89 0.69 -9.26 3.90
N VAL A 90 0.34 -10.51 4.22
CA VAL A 90 -0.06 -10.90 5.58
C VAL A 90 1.13 -11.55 6.26
N GLY A 91 1.49 -11.07 7.44
CA GLY A 91 2.63 -11.60 8.18
C GLY A 91 2.73 -11.01 9.58
N GLN A 92 3.96 -10.97 10.08
CA GLN A 92 4.29 -10.36 11.36
C GLN A 92 4.59 -8.87 11.17
N SER A 93 3.94 -8.02 11.95
CA SER A 93 4.31 -6.61 12.07
C SER A 93 5.67 -6.49 12.74
N ARG A 94 6.65 -5.95 12.02
CA ARG A 94 8.01 -5.74 12.58
C ARG A 94 8.05 -4.72 13.71
N THR A 95 7.09 -3.79 13.74
CA THR A 95 7.06 -2.72 14.76
C THR A 95 6.36 -3.13 16.04
N THR A 96 5.36 -4.02 15.96
CA THR A 96 4.54 -4.42 17.12
C THR A 96 4.72 -5.88 17.52
N GLY A 97 5.36 -6.69 16.68
CA GLY A 97 5.49 -8.14 16.88
C GLY A 97 4.19 -8.93 16.68
N TYR A 98 3.10 -8.28 16.26
CA TYR A 98 1.82 -8.97 16.05
C TYR A 98 1.83 -9.78 14.77
N ASP A 99 1.46 -11.06 14.88
CA ASP A 99 1.25 -11.96 13.75
C ASP A 99 -0.15 -11.80 13.14
N ASN A 100 -0.30 -12.29 11.91
CA ASN A 100 -1.57 -12.31 11.18
C ASN A 100 -2.13 -10.90 10.96
N VAL A 101 -1.28 -9.98 10.52
CA VAL A 101 -1.69 -8.61 10.18
C VAL A 101 -1.22 -8.24 8.78
N VAL A 102 -1.95 -7.31 8.15
CA VAL A 102 -1.50 -6.72 6.89
C VAL A 102 -0.30 -5.81 7.15
N THR A 103 0.82 -6.10 6.50
CA THR A 103 2.09 -5.37 6.62
C THR A 103 2.65 -4.97 5.26
N TRP A 104 3.51 -3.96 5.23
CA TRP A 104 4.31 -3.61 4.06
C TRP A 104 5.22 -4.78 3.67
N LYS A 105 5.39 -4.98 2.36
CA LYS A 105 6.33 -5.94 1.79
C LYS A 105 7.70 -5.32 1.56
#